data_AF-A0A9X1ZD82-F1
#
_entry.id   AF-A0A9X1ZD82-F1
#
_cell.length_a   1.000
_cell.length_b   1.000
_cell.length_c   1.000
_cell.angle_alpha   90.00
_cell.angle_beta   90.00
_cell.angle_gamma   90.00
#
_symmetry.space_group_name_H-M   'P 1'
#
loop_
_entity.id
_entity.type
_entity.pdbx_description
1 polymer ?
#
loop_
_entity_poly.entity_id
_entity_poly.type
_entity_poly.pdbx_seq_one_letter_code
_entity_poly.pdbx_strand_id
1 'polypeptide(L)'
;MTRNFKQSTTRFLTLLSAILVLLVFSPIKPSVAQTDGEYNGQVVMQSGQSMAWQAQTQQWLTLDAFWQMWANSRGGVTWGKSQHYPPYDKVKEQDTFLVEIDDGSCMMEFWHGRWRRANDVRRWDEAFNDYSACPRVFD
;
A
#
# COMPACT_ATOMS: atom_id res chain seq x y z
N MET A 1 -56.39 -35.97 12.96
CA MET A 1 -57.15 -36.44 11.79
C MET A 1 -57.53 -35.24 10.94
N THR A 2 -56.85 -35.09 9.79
CA THR A 2 -57.26 -34.42 8.54
C THR A 2 -58.10 -33.13 8.60
N ARG A 3 -57.45 -31.97 8.39
CA ARG A 3 -58.11 -30.76 7.85
C ARG A 3 -57.88 -30.67 6.34
N ASN A 4 -59.00 -30.42 5.67
CA ASN A 4 -59.20 -30.35 4.23
C ASN A 4 -58.57 -29.12 3.55
N PHE A 5 -58.02 -29.37 2.37
CA PHE A 5 -58.22 -28.69 1.09
C PHE A 5 -58.94 -27.32 1.08
N LYS A 6 -58.31 -26.30 0.48
CA LYS A 6 -58.96 -25.46 -0.54
C LYS A 6 -57.95 -24.79 -1.47
N GLN A 7 -58.24 -24.99 -2.75
CA GLN A 7 -57.58 -24.49 -3.94
C GLN A 7 -57.69 -22.98 -4.14
N SER A 8 -56.73 -22.47 -4.93
CA SER A 8 -56.90 -21.56 -6.07
C SER A 8 -57.49 -20.17 -5.79
N THR A 9 -56.74 -19.12 -6.16
CA THR A 9 -57.12 -18.24 -7.28
C THR A 9 -56.07 -17.14 -7.50
N THR A 10 -55.64 -17.01 -8.77
CA THR A 10 -55.52 -15.74 -9.52
C THR A 10 -54.72 -14.62 -8.84
N ARG A 11 -53.57 -14.18 -9.38
CA ARG A 11 -53.52 -13.21 -10.48
C ARG A 11 -52.11 -13.13 -11.07
N PHE A 12 -52.01 -13.52 -12.33
CA PHE A 12 -50.99 -13.11 -13.28
C PHE A 12 -51.21 -11.63 -13.65
N LEU A 13 -50.13 -10.96 -14.08
CA LEU A 13 -50.04 -9.58 -14.62
C LEU A 13 -50.15 -8.44 -13.59
N THR A 14 -49.01 -7.84 -13.23
CA THR A 14 -48.74 -6.36 -13.21
C THR A 14 -47.44 -6.01 -12.46
N LEU A 15 -46.29 -6.61 -12.80
CA LEU A 15 -45.01 -6.19 -12.22
C LEU A 15 -43.88 -6.28 -13.26
N LEU A 16 -44.04 -5.57 -14.37
CA LEU A 16 -43.04 -5.50 -15.46
C LEU A 16 -42.97 -4.08 -16.04
N SER A 17 -42.86 -3.06 -15.19
CA SER A 17 -42.67 -1.66 -15.63
C SER A 17 -41.95 -0.74 -14.63
N ALA A 18 -41.26 -1.29 -13.61
CA ALA A 18 -40.55 -0.47 -12.61
C ALA A 18 -39.04 -0.77 -12.52
N ILE A 19 -38.44 -1.36 -13.55
CA ILE A 19 -37.00 -1.69 -13.59
C ILE A 19 -36.40 -1.13 -14.89
N LEU A 20 -36.52 0.18 -15.13
CA LEU A 20 -35.82 0.83 -16.25
C LEU A 20 -35.43 2.29 -15.99
N VAL A 21 -35.51 2.80 -14.76
CA VAL A 21 -35.20 4.22 -14.46
C VAL A 21 -34.06 4.38 -13.44
N LEU A 22 -33.44 3.29 -12.96
CA LEU A 22 -32.40 3.34 -11.92
C LEU A 22 -30.96 3.19 -12.42
N LEU A 23 -30.70 3.26 -13.72
CA LEU A 23 -29.36 3.02 -14.30
C LEU A 23 -28.55 4.27 -14.68
N VAL A 24 -28.98 5.49 -14.32
CA VAL A 24 -28.32 6.72 -14.80
C VAL A 24 -27.66 7.60 -13.74
N PHE A 25 -27.72 7.24 -12.46
CA PHE A 25 -27.04 7.98 -11.39
C PHE A 25 -25.81 7.23 -10.87
N SER A 26 -24.85 6.98 -11.76
CA SER A 26 -23.48 6.71 -11.28
C SER A 26 -22.89 8.04 -10.81
N PRO A 27 -22.53 8.20 -9.52
CA PRO A 27 -21.78 9.37 -9.10
C PRO A 27 -20.46 9.38 -9.87
N ILE A 28 -20.28 10.38 -10.73
CA ILE A 28 -18.99 10.67 -11.35
C ILE A 28 -18.05 10.98 -10.19
N LYS A 29 -17.17 10.05 -9.85
CA LYS A 29 -16.09 10.34 -8.91
C LYS A 29 -15.26 11.46 -9.55
N PRO A 30 -15.10 12.62 -8.90
CA PRO A 30 -14.23 13.66 -9.43
C PRO A 30 -12.84 13.03 -9.60
N SER A 31 -12.35 13.02 -10.83
CA SER A 31 -10.95 12.72 -11.12
C SER A 31 -10.16 13.91 -10.59
N VAL A 32 -9.42 13.70 -9.50
CA VAL A 32 -8.55 14.72 -8.94
C VAL A 32 -7.43 14.93 -9.97
N ALA A 33 -7.49 16.06 -10.69
CA ALA A 33 -6.35 16.54 -11.45
C ALA A 33 -5.19 16.74 -10.46
N GLN A 34 -4.05 16.11 -10.74
CA GLN A 34 -2.86 16.18 -9.90
C GLN A 34 -2.32 17.63 -9.95
N THR A 35 -2.72 18.44 -8.97
CA THR A 35 -2.11 19.74 -8.69
C THR A 35 -0.70 19.54 -8.15
N ASP A 36 0.20 20.52 -8.33
CA ASP A 36 1.50 20.59 -7.63
C ASP A 36 1.28 20.59 -6.11
N GLY A 37 1.19 19.39 -5.53
CA GLY A 37 0.96 19.13 -4.11
C GLY A 37 1.83 17.96 -3.65
N GLU A 38 1.75 17.62 -2.37
CA GLU A 38 2.64 16.61 -1.80
C GLU A 38 2.43 15.21 -2.38
N TYR A 39 3.51 14.53 -2.72
CA TYR A 39 3.47 13.17 -3.29
C TYR A 39 4.07 12.14 -2.33
N ASN A 40 3.60 10.90 -2.42
CA ASN A 40 4.02 9.85 -1.47
C ASN A 40 5.53 9.59 -1.58
N GLY A 41 6.23 9.72 -0.46
CA GLY A 41 7.67 9.58 -0.39
C GLY A 41 8.44 10.83 -0.80
N GLN A 42 7.79 11.98 -1.02
CA GLN A 42 8.46 13.28 -1.06
C GLN A 42 9.17 13.53 0.27
N VAL A 43 10.39 14.07 0.23
CA VAL A 43 11.14 14.41 1.45
C VAL A 43 11.31 15.92 1.60
N VAL A 44 11.19 16.41 2.84
CA VAL A 44 11.46 17.80 3.22
C VAL A 44 12.27 17.85 4.51
N MET A 45 13.00 18.95 4.71
CA MET A 45 13.70 19.22 5.97
C MET A 45 12.78 20.04 6.89
N GLN A 46 12.43 19.50 8.06
CA GLN A 46 11.65 20.19 9.09
C GLN A 46 12.42 20.18 10.40
N SER A 47 12.73 21.37 10.94
CA SER A 47 13.43 21.52 12.21
C SER A 47 14.77 20.74 12.28
N GLY A 48 15.48 20.64 11.15
CA GLY A 48 16.75 19.91 11.05
C GLY A 48 16.62 18.40 10.89
N GLN A 49 15.40 17.88 10.71
CA GLN A 49 15.13 16.47 10.49
C GLN A 49 14.45 16.24 9.14
N SER A 50 14.91 15.24 8.39
CA SER A 50 14.25 14.80 7.15
C SER A 50 12.93 14.12 7.47
N MET A 51 11.87 14.54 6.77
CA MET A 51 10.51 14.03 6.92
C MET A 51 9.98 13.63 5.54
N ALA A 52 9.30 12.50 5.45
CA ALA A 52 8.69 11.98 4.23
C ALA A 52 7.16 12.11 4.27
N TRP A 53 6.55 12.55 3.17
CA TRP A 53 5.10 12.64 3.05
C TRP A 53 4.50 11.25 2.82
N GLN A 54 3.55 10.86 3.68
CA GLN A 54 2.77 9.63 3.54
C GLN A 54 1.37 10.00 3.02
N ALA A 55 1.06 9.59 1.79
CA ALA A 55 -0.14 10.08 1.10
C ALA A 55 -1.47 9.49 1.62
N GLN A 56 -1.44 8.31 2.25
CA GLN A 56 -2.64 7.65 2.78
C GLN A 56 -3.13 8.30 4.08
N THR A 57 -2.23 8.70 4.96
CA THR A 57 -2.52 9.37 6.24
C THR A 57 -2.39 10.89 6.13
N GLN A 58 -1.87 11.41 5.03
CA GLN A 58 -1.63 12.83 4.79
C GLN A 58 -0.77 13.45 5.91
N GLN A 59 0.33 12.78 6.24
CA GLN A 59 1.22 13.18 7.32
C GLN A 59 2.67 13.17 6.88
N TRP A 60 3.42 14.14 7.40
CA TRP A 60 4.88 14.11 7.38
C TRP A 60 5.37 13.18 8.49
N LEU A 61 6.14 12.16 8.10
CA LEU A 61 6.67 11.15 9.00
C LEU A 61 8.20 11.17 8.96
N THR A 62 8.85 10.65 10.00
CA THR A 62 10.29 10.35 9.87
C THR A 62 10.49 9.32 8.75
N LEU A 63 11.67 9.30 8.13
CA LEU A 63 11.94 8.34 7.04
C LEU A 63 11.77 6.88 7.52
N ASP A 64 12.20 6.56 8.74
CA ASP A 64 11.96 5.26 9.37
C ASP A 64 10.47 4.93 9.54
N ALA A 65 9.67 5.89 10.02
CA ALA A 65 8.23 5.69 10.21
C ALA A 65 7.50 5.54 8.88
N PHE A 66 7.92 6.29 7.85
CA PHE A 66 7.44 6.12 6.49
C PHE A 66 7.73 4.71 5.96
N TRP A 67 8.96 4.21 6.13
CA TRP A 67 9.34 2.86 5.76
C TRP A 67 8.53 1.79 6.49
N GLN A 68 8.34 1.93 7.80
CA GLN A 68 7.54 0.99 8.58
C GLN A 68 6.08 0.97 8.11
N MET A 69 5.49 2.14 7.87
CA MET A 69 4.14 2.24 7.32
C MET A 69 4.04 1.63 5.93
N TRP A 70 5.03 1.87 5.07
CA TRP A 70 5.10 1.28 3.75
C TRP A 70 5.18 -0.25 3.79
N ALA A 71 6.03 -0.81 4.65
CA ALA A 71 6.17 -2.26 4.83
C ALA A 71 4.84 -2.89 5.29
N ASN A 72 4.12 -2.22 6.18
CA ASN A 72 2.84 -2.68 6.71
C ASN A 72 1.67 -2.63 5.70
N SER A 73 1.72 -1.74 4.69
CA SER A 73 0.56 -1.48 3.82
C SER A 73 0.53 -2.30 2.52
N ARG A 74 1.69 -2.78 2.06
CA ARG A 74 1.88 -3.37 0.73
C ARG A 74 1.53 -4.86 0.59
N GLY A 75 1.33 -5.56 1.71
CA GLY A 75 1.21 -7.03 1.74
C GLY A 75 2.55 -7.76 1.55
N GLY A 76 2.58 -9.07 1.79
CA GLY A 76 3.82 -9.86 1.86
C GLY A 76 4.40 -9.94 3.28
N VAL A 77 5.57 -10.55 3.42
CA VAL A 77 6.25 -10.69 4.72
C VAL A 77 7.22 -9.53 4.92
N THR A 78 7.13 -8.86 6.06
CA THR A 78 8.19 -7.99 6.56
C THR A 78 9.05 -8.80 7.51
N TRP A 79 10.28 -9.08 7.08
CA TRP A 79 11.24 -9.94 7.78
C TRP A 79 11.91 -9.28 9.01
N GLY A 80 11.39 -8.13 9.43
CA GLY A 80 11.92 -7.37 10.56
C GLY A 80 13.26 -6.72 10.23
N LYS A 81 13.99 -6.41 11.31
CA LYS A 81 15.29 -5.74 11.28
C LYS A 81 16.39 -6.72 11.68
N SER A 82 17.46 -6.84 10.90
CA SER A 82 18.58 -7.78 11.16
C SER A 82 19.81 -7.45 10.33
N GLN A 83 20.98 -7.92 10.75
CA GLN A 83 22.21 -7.93 9.94
C GLN A 83 22.26 -9.11 8.94
N HIS A 84 21.40 -10.11 9.12
CA HIS A 84 21.37 -11.31 8.29
C HIS A 84 20.17 -11.29 7.34
N TYR A 85 20.45 -11.46 6.06
CA TYR A 85 19.42 -11.56 5.03
C TYR A 85 18.52 -12.79 5.24
N PRO A 86 17.20 -12.65 5.01
CA PRO A 86 16.30 -13.79 5.04
C PRO A 86 16.68 -14.89 4.04
N PRO A 87 16.39 -16.17 4.33
CA PRO A 87 16.71 -17.28 3.44
C PRO A 87 16.00 -17.15 2.08
N TYR A 88 16.76 -17.26 0.98
CA TYR A 88 16.25 -17.06 -0.38
C TYR A 88 15.17 -18.07 -0.79
N ASP A 89 15.10 -19.24 -0.15
CA ASP A 89 14.06 -20.25 -0.40
C ASP A 89 12.73 -19.95 0.31
N LYS A 90 12.69 -18.95 1.18
CA LYS A 90 11.49 -18.55 1.94
C LYS A 90 10.91 -17.21 1.49
N VAL A 91 11.73 -16.34 0.92
CA VAL A 91 11.32 -15.00 0.48
C VAL A 91 10.46 -15.08 -0.76
N LYS A 92 9.53 -14.15 -0.87
CA LYS A 92 8.68 -13.96 -2.04
C LYS A 92 8.92 -12.58 -2.64
N GLU A 93 8.60 -12.45 -3.93
CA GLU A 93 8.52 -11.12 -4.55
C GLU A 93 7.69 -10.20 -3.66
N GLN A 94 8.18 -8.97 -3.51
CA GLN A 94 7.59 -7.91 -2.71
C GLN A 94 7.73 -8.05 -1.18
N ASP A 95 8.42 -9.07 -0.67
CA ASP A 95 8.80 -9.10 0.74
C ASP A 95 9.72 -7.92 1.08
N THR A 96 9.69 -7.49 2.35
CA THR A 96 10.48 -6.37 2.85
C THR A 96 11.38 -6.78 4.00
N PHE A 97 12.49 -6.08 4.15
CA PHE A 97 13.49 -6.37 5.16
C PHE A 97 14.24 -5.09 5.53
N LEU A 98 14.44 -4.82 6.81
CA LEU A 98 15.33 -3.75 7.26
C LEU A 98 16.70 -4.34 7.55
N VAL A 99 17.62 -4.22 6.59
CA VAL A 99 18.99 -4.67 6.81
C VAL A 99 19.72 -3.67 7.70
N GLU A 100 20.46 -4.17 8.69
CA GLU A 100 21.32 -3.39 9.57
C GLU A 100 22.78 -3.54 9.15
N ILE A 101 23.47 -2.41 9.03
CA ILE A 101 24.92 -2.36 8.82
C ILE A 101 25.46 -1.24 9.69
N ASP A 102 26.48 -1.58 10.50
CA ASP A 102 27.07 -0.70 11.50
C ASP A 102 26.01 -0.04 12.41
N ASP A 103 25.85 1.27 12.30
CA ASP A 103 24.97 2.13 13.09
C ASP A 103 23.69 2.53 12.34
N GLY A 104 23.44 1.98 11.15
CA GLY A 104 22.30 2.34 10.32
C GLY A 104 21.47 1.15 9.83
N SER A 105 20.36 1.47 9.17
CA SER A 105 19.55 0.49 8.47
C SER A 105 19.09 0.98 7.11
N CYS A 106 18.77 0.04 6.22
CA CYS A 106 18.16 0.34 4.94
C CYS A 106 16.93 -0.53 4.71
N MET A 107 15.83 0.07 4.26
CA MET A 107 14.67 -0.69 3.82
C MET A 107 14.97 -1.35 2.48
N MET A 108 14.87 -2.67 2.47
CA MET A 108 15.06 -3.53 1.30
C MET A 108 13.73 -4.11 0.85
N GLU A 109 13.64 -4.35 -0.45
CA GLU A 109 12.52 -5.04 -1.09
C GLU A 109 13.07 -6.19 -1.95
N PHE A 110 12.48 -7.37 -1.81
CA PHE A 110 12.79 -8.49 -2.69
C PHE A 110 12.08 -8.27 -4.02
N TRP A 111 12.85 -8.03 -5.07
CA TRP A 111 12.32 -7.65 -6.38
C TRP A 111 13.17 -8.24 -7.52
N HIS A 112 12.51 -9.00 -8.40
CA HIS A 112 13.13 -9.76 -9.50
C HIS A 112 14.23 -10.73 -9.01
N GLY A 113 13.90 -11.53 -8.00
CA GLY A 113 14.76 -12.60 -7.50
C GLY A 113 15.95 -12.17 -6.65
N ARG A 114 16.02 -10.91 -6.22
CA ARG A 114 17.07 -10.41 -5.31
C ARG A 114 16.60 -9.25 -4.44
N TRP A 115 17.30 -9.03 -3.33
CA TRP A 115 17.12 -7.84 -2.51
C TRP A 115 17.64 -6.59 -3.23
N ARG A 116 16.83 -5.53 -3.20
CA ARG A 116 17.16 -4.19 -3.70
C ARG A 116 16.82 -3.18 -2.61
N ARG A 117 17.43 -1.99 -2.62
CA ARG A 117 16.95 -0.89 -1.78
C ARG A 117 15.51 -0.60 -2.20
N ALA A 118 14.61 -0.39 -1.25
CA ALA A 118 13.22 -0.13 -1.58
C ALA A 118 13.08 1.10 -2.50
N ASN A 119 13.96 2.11 -2.36
CA ASN A 119 13.93 3.28 -3.24
C ASN A 119 14.33 2.96 -4.70
N ASP A 120 15.19 1.97 -4.95
CA ASP A 120 15.54 1.53 -6.31
C ASP A 120 14.31 0.93 -7.04
N VAL A 121 13.35 0.39 -6.28
CA VAL A 121 12.11 -0.21 -6.77
C VAL A 121 10.98 0.82 -6.82
N ARG A 122 10.85 1.65 -5.78
CA ARG A 122 9.68 2.51 -5.56
C ARG A 122 9.83 3.93 -6.06
N ARG A 123 11.06 4.41 -6.27
CA ARG A 123 11.35 5.74 -6.83
C ARG A 123 10.62 6.86 -6.07
N TRP A 124 10.78 6.85 -4.74
CA TRP A 124 10.45 8.01 -3.92
C TRP A 124 11.51 9.11 -4.12
N ASP A 125 11.58 10.07 -3.21
CA ASP A 125 12.62 11.08 -3.21
C ASP A 125 14.04 10.49 -3.13
N GLU A 126 15.00 11.16 -3.76
CA GLU A 126 16.39 10.72 -3.79
C GLU A 126 17.06 10.72 -2.40
N ALA A 127 16.55 11.53 -1.46
CA ALA A 127 17.05 11.57 -0.09
C ALA A 127 17.04 10.20 0.61
N PHE A 128 16.19 9.26 0.19
CA PHE A 128 16.21 7.89 0.71
C PHE A 128 17.46 7.09 0.30
N ASN A 129 18.12 7.45 -0.81
CA ASN A 129 19.36 6.80 -1.24
C ASN A 129 20.51 7.14 -0.30
N ASP A 130 20.49 8.35 0.26
CA ASP A 130 21.52 8.91 1.14
C ASP A 130 21.20 8.74 2.64
N TYR A 131 20.02 8.20 2.95
CA TYR A 131 19.57 8.05 4.32
C TYR A 131 20.14 6.81 5.00
N SER A 132 20.62 7.00 6.24
CA SER A 132 21.07 5.92 7.13
C SER A 132 22.14 5.02 6.47
N ALA A 133 21.94 3.70 6.45
CA ALA A 133 22.89 2.75 5.84
C ALA A 133 22.66 2.50 4.34
N CYS A 134 21.62 3.08 3.71
CA CYS A 134 21.30 2.80 2.31
C CYS A 134 22.41 3.08 1.28
N PRO A 135 23.31 4.06 1.47
CA PRO A 135 24.44 4.26 0.55
C PRO A 135 25.42 3.07 0.52
N ARG A 136 25.55 2.36 1.63
CA ARG A 136 26.61 1.36 1.88
C ARG A 136 26.09 -0.07 1.97
N VAL A 137 24.83 -0.28 1.63
CA VAL A 137 24.15 -1.56 1.89
C VAL A 137 24.65 -2.75 1.08
N PHE A 138 25.47 -2.47 0.07
CA PHE A 138 26.06 -3.45 -0.83
C PHE A 138 27.60 -3.42 -0.85
N ASP A 139 28.20 -2.69 0.09
CA ASP A 139 29.66 -2.58 0.23
C ASP A 139 30.27 -3.88 0.80
#